data_AF-A0A6A6F1S5-F1
#
_entry.id   AF-A0A6A6F1S5-F1
#
_cell.length_a   1.000
_cell.length_b   1.000
_cell.length_c   1.000
_cell.angle_alpha   90.00
_cell.angle_beta   90.00
_cell.angle_gamma   90.00
#
_symmetry.space_group_name_H-M   'P 1'
#
loop_
_entity.id
_entity.type
_entity.pdbx_description
1 polymer ?
#
loop_
_entity_poly.entity_id
_entity_poly.type
_entity_poly.pdbx_seq_one_letter_code
_entity_poly.pdbx_strand_id
1 'polypeptide(L)' 'MDVARAFRSVEMLCSRNKVRRSFQQQRFHERPGLKRKRLKNERWIKRFRENFKGTVLLVQKMKKQGW' A
#
# COMPACT_ATOMS: atom_id res chain seq x y z
N MET A 1 -17.15 -10.95 21.87
CA MET A 1 -16.73 -9.90 20.93
C MET A 1 -17.63 -8.69 21.17
N ASP A 2 -17.07 -7.56 21.60
CA ASP A 2 -17.83 -6.32 21.73
C ASP A 2 -18.08 -5.69 20.34
N VAL A 3 -19.22 -5.02 20.17
CA VAL A 3 -19.67 -4.36 18.95
C VAL A 3 -18.61 -3.40 18.41
N ALA A 4 -17.95 -2.63 19.30
CA ALA A 4 -16.89 -1.73 18.89
C ALA A 4 -15.68 -2.46 18.28
N ARG A 5 -15.35 -3.66 18.80
CA ARG A 5 -14.29 -4.50 18.22
C ARG A 5 -14.73 -5.10 16.89
N ALA A 6 -15.99 -5.51 16.77
CA ALA A 6 -16.54 -6.04 15.52
C ALA A 6 -16.46 -5.02 14.37
N PHE A 7 -16.83 -3.76 14.62
CA PHE A 7 -16.71 -2.70 13.60
C PHE A 7 -15.25 -2.45 13.17
N ARG A 8 -14.30 -2.42 14.12
CA ARG A 8 -12.87 -2.30 13.79
C ARG A 8 -12.36 -3.47 12.95
N SER A 9 -12.82 -4.68 13.25
CA SER A 9 -12.49 -5.87 12.45
C SER A 9 -13.02 -5.75 11.01
N VAL A 10 -14.27 -5.30 10.84
CA VAL A 10 -14.84 -5.07 9.50
C VAL A 10 -14.08 -3.99 8.74
N GLU A 11 -13.72 -2.87 9.39
CA GLU A 11 -12.94 -1.82 8.76
C GLU A 11 -11.55 -2.30 8.30
N MET A 12 -10.87 -3.09 9.14
CA MET A 12 -9.59 -3.71 8.80
C MET A 12 -9.72 -4.62 7.58
N LEU A 13 -10.78 -5.44 7.52
CA LEU A 13 -11.07 -6.31 6.37
C LEU A 13 -11.34 -5.51 5.10
N CYS A 14 -12.15 -4.45 5.17
CA CYS A 14 -12.42 -3.56 4.04
C CYS A 14 -11.17 -2.85 3.53
N SER A 15 -10.27 -2.44 4.45
CA SER A 15 -8.98 -1.82 4.11
C SER A 15 -8.05 -2.82 3.42
N ARG A 16 -7.91 -4.04 3.98
CA ARG A 16 -7.09 -5.12 3.41
C ARG A 16 -7.55 -5.50 2.00
N ASN A 17 -8.87 -5.57 1.79
CA ASN A 17 -9.48 -5.84 0.49
C ASN A 17 -9.57 -4.61 -0.43
N LYS A 18 -9.08 -3.45 0.00
CA LYS A 18 -9.04 -2.20 -0.77
C LYS A 18 -10.42 -1.71 -1.24
N VAL A 19 -11.49 -2.06 -0.53
CA VAL A 19 -12.89 -1.76 -0.92
C VAL A 19 -13.11 -0.26 -1.13
N ARG A 20 -12.67 0.57 -0.17
CA ARG A 20 -12.77 2.04 -0.26
C ARG A 20 -12.06 2.59 -1.49
N ARG A 21 -10.87 2.07 -1.81
CA ARG A 21 -10.09 2.52 -2.97
C ARG A 21 -10.77 2.13 -4.28
N SER A 22 -11.26 0.89 -4.38
CA SER A 22 -11.98 0.43 -5.57
C SER A 22 -13.24 1.25 -5.81
N PHE A 23 -14.01 1.53 -4.76
CA PHE A 23 -15.18 2.40 -4.83
C PHE A 23 -14.85 3.80 -5.38
N GLN A 24 -13.81 4.46 -4.84
CA GLN A 24 -13.39 5.78 -5.31
C GLN A 24 -12.92 5.76 -6.78
N GLN A 25 -12.24 4.70 -7.21
CA GLN A 25 -11.79 4.56 -8.60
C GLN A 25 -12.92 4.25 -9.57
N GLN A 26 -14.00 3.64 -9.11
CA GLN A 26 -15.18 3.31 -9.93
C GLN A 26 -16.15 4.49 -10.05
N ARG A 27 -16.05 5.50 -9.17
CA ARG A 27 -16.92 6.68 -9.17
C ARG A 27 -16.92 7.43 -10.52
N PHE A 28 -15.82 7.40 -11.25
CA PHE A 28 -15.70 8.01 -12.58
C PHE A 28 -14.99 7.07 -13.56
N HIS A 29 -15.36 7.14 -14.84
CA HIS A 29 -14.70 6.38 -15.88
C HIS A 29 -13.24 6.83 -16.07
N GLU A 30 -12.29 5.93 -15.87
CA GLU A 30 -10.88 6.14 -16.20
C GLU A 30 -10.54 5.48 -17.55
N ARG A 31 -10.08 6.30 -18.52
CA ARG A 31 -9.66 5.79 -19.83
C ARG A 31 -8.53 4.76 -19.69
N PRO A 32 -8.50 3.68 -20.49
CA PRO A 32 -7.49 2.63 -20.36
C PRO A 32 -6.03 3.12 -20.42
N GLY A 33 -5.74 4.13 -21.24
CA GLY A 33 -4.39 4.72 -21.33
C GLY A 33 -3.96 5.44 -20.04
N LEU A 34 -4.87 6.19 -19.41
CA LEU A 34 -4.62 6.86 -18.13
C LEU A 34 -4.44 5.84 -17.01
N LYS A 35 -5.28 4.80 -16.98
CA LYS A 35 -5.16 3.68 -16.05
C LYS A 35 -3.80 3.00 -16.14
N ARG A 36 -3.30 2.73 -17.36
CA ARG A 36 -1.97 2.13 -17.57
C ARG A 36 -0.85 3.03 -17.03
N LYS A 37 -0.90 4.34 -17.29
CA LYS A 37 0.08 5.31 -16.77
C LYS A 37 0.07 5.36 -15.24
N ARG A 38 -1.11 5.46 -14.63
CA ARG A 38 -1.29 5.43 -13.17
C ARG A 38 -0.73 4.15 -12.56
N LEU A 39 -1.11 2.98 -13.08
CA LEU A 39 -0.63 1.69 -12.59
C LEU A 39 0.88 1.51 -12.76
N LYS A 40 1.48 2.05 -13.83
CA LYS A 40 2.95 2.06 -13.99
C LYS A 40 3.62 2.85 -12.87
N ASN A 41 3.14 4.06 -12.61
CA ASN A 41 3.68 4.93 -11.55
C ASN A 41 3.51 4.31 -10.15
N GLU A 42 2.30 3.86 -9.82
CA GLU A 42 2.02 3.26 -8.51
C GLU A 42 2.90 2.03 -8.22
N ARG A 43 3.13 1.17 -9.22
CA ARG A 43 4.02 0.02 -9.10
C ARG A 43 5.48 0.43 -8.92
N TRP A 44 5.92 1.47 -9.62
CA TRP A 44 7.27 1.99 -9.47
C TRP A 44 7.49 2.58 -8.06
N ILE A 45 6.60 3.44 -7.59
CA ILE A 45 6.66 4.02 -6.23
C ILE A 45 6.68 2.92 -5.17
N LYS A 46 5.83 1.88 -5.33
CA LYS A 46 5.79 0.75 -4.41
C LYS A 46 7.15 0.04 -4.32
N ARG A 47 7.73 -0.33 -5.47
CA ARG A 47 9.04 -1.00 -5.52
C ARG A 47 10.17 -0.12 -4.99
N PHE A 48 10.16 1.16 -5.33
CA PHE A 48 11.14 2.11 -4.83
C PHE A 48 11.10 2.18 -3.30
N ARG A 49 9.90 2.33 -2.72
CA ARG A 49 9.71 2.37 -1.26
C ARG A 49 10.15 1.08 -0.58
N GLU A 50 9.86 -0.07 -1.16
CA GLU A 50 10.26 -1.38 -0.63
C GLU A 50 11.79 -1.52 -0.63
N ASN A 51 12.44 -1.22 -1.77
CA ASN A 51 13.90 -1.26 -1.88
C ASN A 51 14.56 -0.27 -0.93
N PHE A 52 14.06 0.97 -0.84
CA PHE A 52 14.61 1.99 0.04
C PHE A 52 14.56 1.55 1.51
N LYS A 53 13.43 0.99 1.95
CA LYS A 53 13.32 0.40 3.31
C LYS A 53 14.33 -0.73 3.52
N GLY A 54 14.51 -1.59 2.53
CA GLY A 54 15.51 -2.66 2.56
C GLY A 54 16.93 -2.12 2.74
N THR A 55 17.30 -1.09 1.98
CA THR A 55 18.60 -0.41 2.11
C THR A 55 18.80 0.19 3.50
N VAL A 56 17.78 0.89 4.04
CA VAL A 56 17.86 1.45 5.39
C VAL A 56 18.05 0.36 6.44
N LEU A 57 17.33 -0.76 6.34
CA LEU A 57 17.50 -1.89 7.25
C LEU A 57 18.89 -2.54 7.13
N LEU A 58 19.43 -2.63 5.91
CA LEU A 58 20.79 -3.11 5.69
C LEU A 58 21.82 -2.20 6.37
N VAL A 59 21.70 -0.88 6.17
CA VAL A 59 22.59 0.10 6.81
C VAL A 59 22.50 0.01 8.34
N GLN A 60 21.29 -0.10 8.90
CA GLN A 60 21.10 -0.29 10.33
C GLN A 60 21.74 -1.60 10.84
N LYS A 61 21.64 -2.67 10.06
CA LYS A 61 22.28 -3.96 10.37
C LYS A 61 23.81 -3.85 10.34
N MET A 62 24.37 -3.21 9.33
CA MET A 62 25.83 -2.99 9.20
C MET A 62 26.34 -2.16 10.37
N LYS A 63 25.66 -1.04 10.69
CA LYS A 63 25.95 -0.23 11.87
C LYS A 63 25.97 -1.05 13.16
N LYS A 64 24.99 -1.95 13.35
CA LYS A 64 24.92 -2.82 14.53
C LYS A 64 26.08 -3.82 14.61
N GLN A 65 26.61 -4.23 13.45
CA GLN A 65 27.74 -5.14 13.35
C GLN A 65 29.10 -4.44 13.52
N GLY A 66 29.13 -3.11 13.61
CA GLY A 66 30.36 -2.32 13.75
C GLY A 66 31.02 -1.94 12.43
N TRP A 67 30.33 -2.12 11.30
CA TRP A 67 30.70 -1.52 10.01
C TRP A 67 30.25 -0.06 9.94
#